data_AF-A0A9E2QAS7-F1
#
_entry.id   AF-A0A9E2QAS7-F1
#
_cell.length_a   1.000
_cell.length_b   1.000
_cell.length_c   1.000
_cell.angle_alpha   90.00
_cell.angle_beta   90.00
_cell.angle_gamma   90.00
#
_symmetry.space_group_name_H-M   'P 1'
#
loop_
_entity.id
_entity.type
_entity.pdbx_description
1 polymer ?
#
loop_
_entity_poly.entity_id
_entity_poly.type
_entity_poly.pdbx_seq_one_letter_code
_entity_poly.pdbx_strand_id
1 'polypeptide(L)'
;MKTARFSPSWVYNQACGNVDRGTTFPAAFDVLMEVGAVDIEEFPFEDGDIETMPSRRQLEAAKPYRITDYAAIWTSPGDNDVASVKSRIASGEPVLLGIPVYESFYNDSDGWIDVPGPREDCYGGHALCAVGYDDGAGGGRGGVKIVNSWGGMRGGHGATGIID
;
A
#
# COMPACT_ATOMS: atom_id res chain seq x y z
N MET A 1 -2.56 -10.10 23.02
CA MET A 1 -2.25 -10.54 21.64
C MET A 1 -1.07 -9.72 21.15
N LYS A 2 -0.03 -10.36 20.58
CA LYS A 2 1.06 -9.63 19.90
C LYS A 2 0.47 -9.10 18.59
N THR A 3 0.55 -7.79 18.36
CA THR A 3 0.22 -7.22 17.04
C THR A 3 1.25 -7.74 16.05
N ALA A 4 0.82 -8.50 15.04
CA ALA A 4 1.71 -8.98 13.99
C ALA A 4 2.12 -7.80 13.10
N ARG A 5 3.43 -7.64 12.85
CA ARG A 5 3.96 -6.66 11.90
C ARG A 5 4.68 -7.43 10.81
N PHE A 6 4.05 -7.57 9.64
CA PHE A 6 4.61 -8.38 8.56
C PHE A 6 5.79 -7.71 7.88
N SER A 7 6.73 -8.54 7.42
CA SER A 7 7.91 -8.10 6.70
C SER A 7 7.56 -7.60 5.29
N PRO A 8 7.95 -6.37 4.90
CA PRO A 8 7.82 -5.92 3.52
C PRO A 8 8.82 -6.62 2.59
N SER A 9 10.06 -6.88 3.03
CA SER A 9 11.07 -7.59 2.22
C SER A 9 10.67 -9.03 1.91
N TRP A 10 9.89 -9.68 2.79
CA TRP A 10 9.34 -11.01 2.51
C TRP A 10 8.58 -11.03 1.17
N VAL A 11 7.64 -10.10 0.99
CA VAL A 11 6.82 -10.05 -0.23
C VAL A 11 7.65 -9.54 -1.40
N TYR A 12 8.41 -8.46 -1.21
CA TYR A 12 9.10 -7.80 -2.30
C TYR A 12 10.20 -8.68 -2.94
N ASN A 13 11.04 -9.31 -2.14
CA ASN A 13 12.17 -10.10 -2.66
C ASN A 13 11.68 -11.30 -3.49
N GLN A 14 10.53 -11.88 -3.10
CA GLN A 14 9.90 -12.97 -3.85
C GLN A 14 9.18 -12.51 -5.13
N ALA A 15 8.77 -11.24 -5.21
CA ALA A 15 7.97 -10.70 -6.32
C ALA A 15 8.77 -9.86 -7.33
N CYS A 16 9.89 -9.25 -6.94
CA CYS A 16 10.62 -8.28 -7.76
C CYS A 16 11.46 -8.91 -8.89
N GLY A 17 11.74 -10.22 -8.80
CA GLY A 17 12.55 -10.94 -9.79
C GLY A 17 14.01 -10.46 -9.83
N ASN A 18 14.57 -10.08 -8.68
CA ASN A 18 15.93 -9.54 -8.50
C ASN A 18 16.21 -8.28 -9.34
N VAL A 19 15.19 -7.47 -9.60
CA VAL A 19 15.33 -6.16 -10.25
C VAL A 19 14.56 -5.12 -9.44
N ASP A 20 15.28 -4.10 -8.96
CA ASP A 20 14.68 -3.03 -8.18
C ASP A 20 14.01 -1.97 -9.07
N ARG A 21 12.71 -2.16 -9.35
CA ARG A 21 11.91 -1.28 -10.22
C ARG A 21 10.44 -1.20 -9.83
N GLY A 22 10.12 -1.53 -8.57
CA GLY A 22 8.75 -1.73 -8.10
C GLY A 22 8.15 -3.06 -8.55
N THR A 23 6.94 -3.34 -8.07
CA THR A 23 6.18 -4.55 -8.37
C THR A 23 4.69 -4.22 -8.54
N THR A 24 3.86 -5.22 -8.83
CA THR A 24 2.42 -5.07 -9.03
C THR A 24 1.64 -5.68 -7.87
N PHE A 25 0.40 -5.20 -7.65
CA PHE A 25 -0.49 -5.80 -6.66
C PHE A 25 -0.71 -7.30 -6.89
N PRO A 26 -1.00 -7.79 -8.12
CA PRO A 26 -1.10 -9.23 -8.37
C PRO A 26 0.15 -9.99 -7.94
N ALA A 27 1.35 -9.55 -8.34
CA ALA A 27 2.58 -10.25 -7.98
C ALA A 27 2.80 -10.32 -6.45
N ALA A 28 2.49 -9.24 -5.72
CA ALA A 28 2.57 -9.21 -4.27
C ALA A 28 1.51 -10.11 -3.60
N PHE A 29 0.27 -10.08 -4.11
CA PHE A 29 -0.83 -10.90 -3.57
C PHE A 29 -0.67 -12.37 -3.89
N ASP A 30 -0.10 -12.73 -5.03
CA ASP A 30 0.24 -14.11 -5.38
C ASP A 30 1.21 -14.70 -4.36
N VAL A 31 2.26 -13.96 -3.96
CA VAL A 31 3.16 -14.39 -2.86
C VAL A 31 2.37 -14.60 -1.56
N LEU A 32 1.49 -13.67 -1.20
CA LEU A 32 0.69 -13.76 0.02
C LEU A 32 -0.32 -14.92 -0.01
N MET A 33 -0.86 -15.29 -1.17
CA MET A 33 -1.74 -16.45 -1.34
C MET A 33 -0.96 -17.76 -1.30
N GLU A 34 0.17 -17.82 -2.01
CA GLU A 34 0.95 -19.04 -2.17
C GLU A 34 1.67 -19.44 -0.89
N VAL A 35 2.39 -18.50 -0.27
CA VAL A 35 3.29 -18.78 0.86
C VAL A 35 2.92 -18.04 2.13
N GLY A 36 2.14 -16.96 2.05
CA GLY A 36 1.76 -16.14 3.22
C GLY A 36 2.81 -15.10 3.54
N ALA A 37 2.93 -14.73 4.82
CA ALA A 37 3.90 -13.77 5.30
C ALA A 37 4.42 -14.12 6.70
N VAL A 38 5.59 -13.61 7.05
CA VAL A 38 6.16 -13.71 8.40
C VAL A 38 6.30 -12.34 9.04
N ASP A 39 6.38 -12.32 10.37
CA ASP A 39 6.67 -11.11 11.13
C ASP A 39 8.04 -10.53 10.74
N ILE A 40 8.18 -9.21 10.80
CA ILE A 40 9.40 -8.48 10.47
C ILE A 40 10.59 -8.89 11.33
N GLU A 41 10.36 -9.44 12.53
CA GLU A 41 11.43 -10.02 13.36
C GLU A 41 11.99 -11.34 12.78
N GLU A 42 11.19 -12.09 12.01
CA GLU A 42 11.57 -13.36 11.39
C GLU A 42 12.18 -13.17 10.01
N PHE A 43 11.82 -12.09 9.30
CA PHE A 43 12.44 -11.67 8.04
C PHE A 43 12.61 -10.13 8.04
N PRO A 44 13.74 -9.60 8.55
CA PRO A 44 13.93 -8.16 8.68
C PRO A 44 13.87 -7.41 7.34
N PHE A 45 13.44 -6.15 7.41
CA PHE A 45 13.59 -5.22 6.29
C PHE A 45 15.02 -4.67 6.28
N GLU A 46 15.70 -4.83 5.15
CA GLU A 46 17.01 -4.23 4.88
C GLU A 46 16.90 -3.40 3.60
N ASP A 47 17.27 -2.12 3.69
CA ASP A 47 17.18 -1.20 2.57
C ASP A 47 18.14 -1.63 1.45
N GLY A 48 17.61 -1.71 0.22
CA GLY A 48 18.35 -2.17 -0.96
C GLY A 48 18.55 -3.69 -1.09
N ASP A 49 18.11 -4.49 -0.11
CA ASP A 49 18.12 -5.95 -0.26
C ASP A 49 16.89 -6.44 -1.02
N ILE A 50 17.15 -6.98 -2.21
CA ILE A 50 16.14 -7.60 -3.08
C ILE A 50 16.40 -9.08 -3.34
N GLU A 51 17.49 -9.63 -2.81
CA GLU A 51 17.99 -10.96 -3.19
C GLU A 51 17.82 -12.00 -2.07
N THR A 52 17.70 -11.57 -0.81
CA THR A 52 17.48 -12.52 0.29
C THR A 52 16.17 -13.27 0.07
N MET A 53 16.25 -14.59 0.06
CA MET A 53 15.10 -15.48 -0.12
C MET A 53 14.75 -16.25 1.15
N PRO A 54 13.48 -16.60 1.38
CA PRO A 54 13.05 -17.37 2.54
C PRO A 54 13.73 -18.73 2.67
N SER A 55 14.09 -19.07 3.91
CA SER A 55 14.41 -20.44 4.27
C SER A 55 13.15 -21.31 4.33
N ARG A 56 13.32 -22.64 4.22
CA ARG A 56 12.23 -23.60 4.40
C ARG A 56 11.50 -23.44 5.75
N ARG A 57 12.22 -23.10 6.83
CA ARG A 57 11.62 -22.87 8.16
C ARG A 57 10.66 -21.68 8.11
N GLN A 58 11.09 -20.59 7.48
CA GLN A 58 10.27 -19.38 7.36
C GLN A 58 9.04 -19.62 6.47
N LEU A 59 9.19 -20.35 5.36
CA LEU A 59 8.05 -20.72 4.50
C LEU A 59 6.99 -21.54 5.26
N GLU A 60 7.39 -22.47 6.12
CA GLU A 60 6.44 -23.19 6.98
C GLU A 60 5.76 -22.28 8.01
N ALA A 61 6.51 -21.32 8.59
CA ALA A 61 5.98 -20.36 9.56
C ALA A 61 5.02 -19.34 8.94
N ALA A 62 5.13 -19.07 7.64
CA ALA A 62 4.31 -18.11 6.90
C ALA A 62 2.89 -18.63 6.56
N LYS A 63 2.74 -19.96 6.42
CA LYS A 63 1.50 -20.61 5.98
C LYS A 63 0.22 -20.20 6.73
N PRO A 64 0.23 -19.96 8.06
CA PRO A 64 -0.96 -19.52 8.79
C PRO A 64 -1.44 -18.11 8.44
N TYR A 65 -0.59 -17.30 7.79
CA TYR A 65 -0.88 -15.91 7.44
C TYR A 65 -1.13 -15.71 5.94
N ARG A 66 -1.53 -16.78 5.24
CA ARG A 66 -1.96 -16.70 3.85
C ARG A 66 -3.27 -15.93 3.73
N ILE A 67 -3.33 -15.06 2.72
CA ILE A 67 -4.62 -14.50 2.30
C ILE A 67 -5.38 -15.55 1.52
N THR A 68 -6.71 -15.47 1.55
CA THR A 68 -7.56 -16.45 0.87
C THR A 68 -7.88 -16.07 -0.57
N ASP A 69 -7.96 -14.77 -0.84
CA ASP A 69 -8.32 -14.21 -2.15
C ASP A 69 -7.93 -12.73 -2.21
N TYR A 70 -7.91 -12.16 -3.42
CA TYR A 70 -7.85 -10.73 -3.66
C TYR A 70 -8.68 -10.39 -4.91
N ALA A 71 -9.25 -9.18 -4.94
CA ALA A 71 -10.02 -8.72 -6.09
C ALA A 71 -9.73 -7.25 -6.38
N ALA A 72 -9.71 -6.91 -7.67
CA ALA A 72 -9.69 -5.51 -8.08
C ALA A 72 -11.11 -4.92 -7.96
N ILE A 73 -11.22 -3.72 -7.40
CA ILE A 73 -12.48 -2.95 -7.38
C ILE A 73 -12.64 -2.24 -8.73
N TRP A 74 -11.59 -1.55 -9.20
CA TRP A 74 -11.46 -1.03 -10.56
C TRP A 74 -9.97 -0.96 -10.93
N THR A 75 -9.67 -0.85 -12.22
CA THR A 75 -8.28 -0.84 -12.74
C THR A 75 -8.01 0.29 -13.74
N SER A 76 -9.04 0.99 -14.19
CA SER A 76 -8.94 2.02 -15.23
C SER A 76 -9.11 3.41 -14.63
N PRO A 77 -8.26 4.38 -15.00
CA PRO A 77 -8.49 5.78 -14.63
C PRO A 77 -9.87 6.26 -15.10
N GLY A 78 -10.61 6.92 -14.22
CA GLY A 78 -11.95 7.46 -14.53
C GLY A 78 -13.12 6.56 -14.15
N ASP A 79 -12.87 5.27 -13.88
CA ASP A 79 -13.88 4.31 -13.40
C ASP A 79 -13.86 4.18 -11.87
N ASN A 80 -13.64 5.30 -11.17
CA ASN A 80 -13.44 5.31 -9.73
C ASN A 80 -14.73 4.88 -9.00
N ASP A 81 -14.74 3.68 -8.42
CA ASP A 81 -15.86 3.17 -7.61
C ASP A 81 -15.62 3.44 -6.11
N VAL A 82 -15.73 4.71 -5.74
CA VAL A 82 -15.54 5.19 -4.35
C VAL A 82 -16.56 4.56 -3.40
N ALA A 83 -17.77 4.24 -3.87
CA ALA A 83 -18.79 3.61 -3.04
C ALA A 83 -18.36 2.19 -2.62
N SER A 84 -17.81 1.40 -3.55
CA SER A 84 -17.25 0.08 -3.24
C SER A 84 -16.04 0.19 -2.32
N VAL A 85 -15.15 1.16 -2.50
CA VAL A 85 -14.03 1.41 -1.54
C VAL A 85 -14.58 1.59 -0.13
N LYS A 86 -15.54 2.50 0.06
CA LYS A 86 -16.15 2.79 1.36
C LYS A 86 -16.81 1.55 1.95
N SER A 87 -17.54 0.79 1.14
CA SER A 87 -18.19 -0.46 1.57
C SER A 87 -17.18 -1.51 2.06
N ARG A 88 -16.04 -1.65 1.38
CA ARG A 88 -14.98 -2.60 1.74
C ARG A 88 -14.31 -2.19 3.04
N ILE A 89 -13.94 -0.91 3.17
CA ILE A 89 -13.38 -0.34 4.40
C ILE A 89 -14.35 -0.53 5.57
N ALA A 90 -15.65 -0.23 5.38
CA ALA A 90 -16.67 -0.39 6.41
C ALA A 90 -16.88 -1.86 6.84
N SER A 91 -16.57 -2.81 5.95
CA SER A 91 -16.62 -4.25 6.24
C SER A 91 -15.35 -4.77 6.94
N GLY A 92 -14.36 -3.90 7.19
CA GLY A 92 -13.08 -4.28 7.79
C GLY A 92 -12.08 -4.88 6.80
N GLU A 93 -12.34 -4.77 5.50
CA GLU A 93 -11.43 -5.23 4.45
C GLU A 93 -10.42 -4.12 4.11
N PRO A 94 -9.10 -4.39 4.13
CA PRO A 94 -8.10 -3.41 3.70
C PRO A 94 -8.21 -3.20 2.18
N VAL A 95 -8.15 -1.93 1.75
CA VAL A 95 -8.19 -1.58 0.33
C VAL A 95 -6.86 -0.95 -0.06
N LEU A 96 -6.17 -1.49 -1.06
CA LEU A 96 -4.95 -0.89 -1.59
C LEU A 96 -5.28 -0.01 -2.80
N LEU A 97 -4.58 1.11 -2.90
CA LEU A 97 -4.74 2.11 -3.96
C LEU A 97 -3.41 2.25 -4.70
N GLY A 98 -3.46 2.16 -6.02
CA GLY A 98 -2.34 2.56 -6.89
C GLY A 98 -2.63 3.94 -7.45
N ILE A 99 -1.80 4.93 -7.12
CA ILE A 99 -1.98 6.31 -7.59
C ILE A 99 -0.72 6.81 -8.33
N PRO A 100 -0.87 7.69 -9.34
CA PRO A 100 0.24 8.46 -9.84
C PRO A 100 0.74 9.46 -8.77
N VAL A 101 2.05 9.64 -8.68
CA VAL A 101 2.67 10.65 -7.81
C VAL A 101 2.98 11.87 -8.66
N TYR A 102 2.31 12.98 -8.36
CA TYR A 102 2.58 14.28 -8.96
C TYR A 102 3.39 15.16 -8.01
N GLU A 103 3.95 16.25 -8.54
CA GLU A 103 4.74 17.23 -7.78
C GLU A 103 4.04 17.73 -6.51
N SER A 104 2.73 18.02 -6.58
CA SER A 104 1.93 18.44 -5.42
C SER A 104 1.92 17.39 -4.32
N PHE A 105 1.64 16.12 -4.64
CA PHE A 105 1.69 15.03 -3.66
C PHE A 105 3.11 14.83 -3.13
N TYR A 106 4.12 14.84 -4.02
CA TYR A 106 5.49 14.62 -3.60
C TYR A 106 5.99 15.70 -2.65
N ASN A 107 5.55 16.95 -2.81
CA ASN A 107 5.96 18.07 -1.95
C ASN A 107 4.93 18.40 -0.87
N ASP A 108 3.87 17.61 -0.73
CA ASP A 108 2.82 17.89 0.25
C ASP A 108 3.42 17.95 1.67
N SER A 109 2.87 18.85 2.49
CA SER A 109 3.27 19.00 3.88
C SER A 109 2.13 18.86 4.90
N ASP A 110 0.87 18.85 4.46
CA ASP A 110 -0.30 18.90 5.35
C ASP A 110 -1.04 17.57 5.51
N GLY A 111 -0.62 16.55 4.75
CA GLY A 111 -1.20 15.21 4.74
C GLY A 111 -2.40 15.09 3.80
N TRP A 112 -2.67 16.08 2.96
CA TRP A 112 -3.72 16.05 1.95
C TRP A 112 -3.13 15.82 0.56
N ILE A 113 -3.67 14.83 -0.13
CA ILE A 113 -3.29 14.49 -1.50
C ILE A 113 -4.41 15.01 -2.39
N ASP A 114 -4.19 16.21 -2.93
CA ASP A 114 -5.12 16.86 -3.85
C ASP A 114 -5.07 16.26 -5.27
N VAL A 115 -6.14 16.50 -6.03
CA VAL A 115 -6.13 16.27 -7.48
C VAL A 115 -5.04 17.14 -8.12
N PRO A 116 -4.14 16.56 -8.93
CA PRO A 116 -3.03 17.29 -9.51
C PRO A 116 -3.52 18.40 -10.45
N GLY A 117 -2.79 19.52 -10.46
CA GLY A 117 -2.97 20.59 -11.42
C GLY A 117 -2.72 20.15 -12.87
N PRO A 118 -3.23 20.89 -13.88
CA PRO A 118 -3.24 20.47 -15.28
C PRO A 118 -1.86 20.40 -15.97
N ARG A 119 -0.78 20.79 -15.28
CA ARG A 119 0.59 20.87 -15.82
C ARG A 119 1.65 20.39 -14.83
N GLU A 120 1.23 19.62 -13.82
CA GLU A 120 2.19 19.05 -12.87
C GLU A 120 2.94 17.88 -13.49
N ASP A 121 4.22 17.77 -13.13
CA ASP A 121 5.05 16.65 -13.52
C ASP A 121 4.65 15.40 -12.74
N CYS A 122 4.59 14.26 -13.44
CA CYS A 122 4.35 12.95 -12.84
C CYS A 122 5.71 12.27 -12.59
N TYR A 123 5.96 11.87 -11.36
CA TYR A 123 7.19 11.23 -10.91
C TYR A 123 7.13 9.69 -10.92
N GLY A 124 5.94 9.11 -11.11
CA GLY A 124 5.75 7.67 -11.18
C GLY A 124 4.43 7.21 -10.57
N GLY A 125 4.37 5.92 -10.22
CA GLY A 125 3.24 5.32 -9.50
C GLY A 125 3.63 4.94 -8.09
N HIS A 126 2.66 4.95 -7.17
CA HIS A 126 2.86 4.58 -5.77
C HIS A 126 1.68 3.78 -5.23
N ALA A 127 1.95 2.88 -4.30
CA ALA A 127 0.96 2.06 -3.62
C ALA A 127 0.68 2.60 -2.22
N LEU A 128 -0.59 2.77 -1.90
CA LEU A 128 -1.09 3.24 -0.61
C LEU A 128 -2.12 2.27 -0.04
N CYS A 129 -2.37 2.33 1.26
CA CYS A 129 -3.42 1.54 1.92
C CYS A 129 -4.51 2.46 2.44
N ALA A 130 -5.75 2.31 1.94
CA ALA A 130 -6.91 2.99 2.46
C ALA A 130 -7.43 2.28 3.73
N VAL A 131 -7.59 3.06 4.80
CA VAL A 131 -7.91 2.58 6.15
C VAL A 131 -9.15 3.25 6.74
N GLY A 132 -9.75 4.20 6.01
CA GLY A 132 -10.90 4.97 6.47
C GLY A 132 -11.41 5.90 5.39
N TYR A 133 -12.53 6.56 5.67
CA TYR A 133 -13.07 7.63 4.86
C TYR A 133 -13.82 8.63 5.76
N ASP A 134 -13.91 9.87 5.32
CA ASP A 134 -14.68 10.92 5.99
C ASP A 134 -15.32 11.81 4.93
N ASP A 135 -16.65 11.79 4.84
CA ASP A 135 -17.42 12.60 3.88
C ASP A 135 -17.43 14.09 4.24
N GLY A 136 -17.09 14.45 5.48
CA GLY A 136 -16.98 15.84 5.94
C GLY A 136 -15.59 16.45 5.76
N ALA A 137 -14.59 15.65 5.38
CA ALA A 137 -13.21 16.11 5.22
C ALA A 137 -13.07 17.19 4.13
N GLY A 138 -12.00 17.98 4.19
CA GLY A 138 -11.73 19.03 3.20
C GLY A 138 -12.81 20.14 3.13
N GLY A 139 -13.58 20.35 4.21
CA GLY A 139 -14.71 21.29 4.19
C GLY A 139 -15.95 20.76 3.46
N GLY A 140 -16.18 19.44 3.52
CA GLY A 140 -17.34 18.75 2.93
C GLY A 140 -17.13 18.21 1.52
N ARG A 141 -15.88 18.17 1.03
CA ARG A 141 -15.53 17.47 -0.22
C ARG A 141 -15.53 15.96 -0.03
N GLY A 142 -15.22 15.53 1.19
CA GLY A 142 -14.98 14.14 1.53
C GLY A 142 -13.51 13.76 1.31
N GLY A 143 -13.14 12.55 1.72
CA GLY A 143 -11.83 12.02 1.42
C GLY A 143 -11.61 10.62 1.97
N VAL A 144 -10.64 9.91 1.39
CA VAL A 144 -10.22 8.57 1.81
C VAL A 144 -8.97 8.68 2.66
N LYS A 145 -9.04 8.19 3.91
CA LYS A 145 -7.89 8.15 4.80
C LYS A 145 -6.95 7.02 4.38
N ILE A 146 -5.69 7.37 4.16
CA ILE A 146 -4.65 6.44 3.72
C ILE A 146 -3.54 6.29 4.75
N VAL A 147 -2.79 5.20 4.62
CA VAL A 147 -1.48 4.96 5.22
C VAL A 147 -0.44 5.00 4.10
N ASN A 148 0.59 5.81 4.29
CA ASN A 148 1.75 5.92 3.39
C ASN A 148 2.99 5.24 4.01
N SER A 149 3.96 4.90 3.17
CA SER A 149 5.17 4.14 3.52
C SER A 149 6.49 4.92 3.35
N TRP A 150 6.44 6.25 3.16
CA TRP A 150 7.63 7.11 3.05
C TRP A 150 8.27 7.51 4.39
N GLY A 151 7.87 6.87 5.50
CA GLY A 151 8.45 7.11 6.83
C GLY A 151 7.71 8.17 7.65
N GLY A 152 8.37 8.62 8.72
CA GLY A 152 7.79 9.52 9.74
C GLY A 152 8.33 10.95 9.71
N MET A 153 8.58 11.52 8.53
CA MET A 153 9.04 12.90 8.45
C MET A 153 7.87 13.87 8.67
N ARG A 154 8.10 14.92 9.47
CA ARG A 154 7.13 16.02 9.65
C ARG A 154 7.05 16.81 8.34
N GLY A 155 5.83 17.06 7.87
CA GLY A 155 5.55 17.75 6.61
C GLY A 155 5.07 16.79 5.52
N GLY A 156 3.82 16.30 5.61
CA GLY A 156 2.99 15.73 4.53
C GLY A 156 3.44 14.40 3.90
N HIS A 157 4.71 14.04 4.05
CA HIS A 157 5.18 12.65 3.92
C HIS A 157 4.78 11.78 5.13
N GLY A 158 3.69 12.13 5.82
CA GLY A 158 3.26 11.45 7.03
C GLY A 158 2.84 10.01 6.74
N ALA A 159 2.95 9.14 7.75
CA ALA A 159 2.45 7.76 7.68
C ALA A 159 0.95 7.67 7.38
N THR A 160 0.20 8.77 7.48
CA THR A 160 -1.23 8.85 7.16
C THR A 160 -1.57 10.14 6.45
N GLY A 161 -2.48 10.07 5.47
CA GLY A 161 -2.99 11.23 4.74
C GLY A 161 -4.45 11.05 4.32
N ILE A 162 -4.99 11.99 3.55
CA ILE A 162 -6.32 11.92 2.96
C ILE A 162 -6.21 12.21 1.46
N ILE A 163 -6.83 11.37 0.64
CA ILE A 163 -6.98 11.58 -0.81
C ILE A 163 -8.36 12.17 -1.07
N ASP A 164 -8.42 13.26 -1.85
CA ASP A 164 -9.65 13.87 -2.37
C ASP A 164 -10.32 12.99 -3.44
#